data_AF-A0A914UJ72-F1
#
_entry.id   AF-A0A914UJ72-F1
#
_cell.length_a   1.000
_cell.length_b   1.000
_cell.length_c   1.000
_cell.angle_alpha   90.00
_cell.angle_beta   90.00
_cell.angle_gamma   90.00
#
_symmetry.space_group_name_H-M   'P 1'
#
loop_
_entity.id
_entity.type
_entity.pdbx_description
1 polymer ?
#
loop_
_entity_poly.entity_id
_entity_poly.type
_entity_poly.pdbx_seq_one_letter_code
_entity_poly.pdbx_strand_id
1 'polypeptide(L)'
;MTTNLRAQFGTDKGVLSRYLAKPQGERCQAMYIWIDGTGENLRCKTKSLEKEPKTVAELPEWNFDGSSTGQATGVNSDVYLKPVAMYPDPFRLGKNKLVLCETYTHDKQPTASNFRWRCEQVMAAATEHHPWFGMEQEFTLLDIDGHPFGWPKNGFPGPQGPYYCGVGANKVYGRDVIESHYRACLYTGVHISGTNAEVMPAQWEFQVGPVEGIDMADQLWIGRFLLHRTAEDFGIIASLDPKPIQGDWNGAGCHTNFSTEKMRAEGGIKEIYSAIEKLSNAHNAHIAYYDPKRGKDNERRLTGHHETACISQFSYGVASRASSIRIPRQTDAEGFGYLEDRRPSSNCDPYSVTEAIVRTCCLDVRKLSLSYTPDQEKMAAAAARLAIKK
;
A
#
# COMPACT_ATOMS: atom_id res chain seq x y z
N MET A 1 24.01 25.71 -16.90
CA MET A 1 24.10 24.40 -16.22
C MET A 1 22.97 24.36 -15.22
N THR A 2 21.92 23.58 -15.46
CA THR A 2 20.89 23.33 -14.46
C THR A 2 21.51 22.49 -13.35
N THR A 3 21.73 23.09 -12.18
CA THR A 3 22.16 22.38 -10.98
C THR A 3 21.15 21.28 -10.69
N ASN A 4 21.63 20.03 -10.60
CA ASN A 4 20.79 18.92 -10.17
C ASN A 4 20.33 19.20 -8.74
N LEU A 5 19.02 19.47 -8.55
CA LEU A 5 18.45 19.81 -7.25
C LEU A 5 18.79 18.73 -6.19
N ARG A 6 18.92 17.46 -6.58
CA ARG A 6 19.33 16.38 -5.66
C ARG A 6 20.75 16.57 -5.13
N ALA A 7 21.66 17.05 -5.98
CA ALA A 7 23.03 17.33 -5.58
C ALA A 7 23.13 18.57 -4.67
N GLN A 8 22.17 19.50 -4.75
CA GLN A 8 22.14 20.69 -3.89
C GLN A 8 21.84 20.34 -2.43
N PHE A 9 21.00 19.33 -2.18
CA PHE A 9 20.59 18.91 -0.83
C PHE A 9 21.25 17.60 -0.36
N GLY A 10 22.05 16.96 -1.23
CA GLY A 10 22.74 15.72 -0.92
C GLY A 10 23.80 15.92 0.16
N THR A 11 23.71 15.13 1.23
CA THR A 11 24.76 15.03 2.25
C THR A 11 25.75 13.91 1.89
N ASP A 12 26.97 13.99 2.40
CA ASP A 12 27.99 12.94 2.19
C ASP A 12 27.63 11.65 2.94
N LYS A 13 27.22 10.62 2.19
CA LYS A 13 26.83 9.31 2.73
C LYS A 13 28.02 8.52 3.29
N GLY A 14 29.24 8.79 2.84
CA GLY A 14 30.46 8.22 3.43
C GLY A 14 30.73 8.78 4.82
N VAL A 15 30.50 10.07 5.02
CA VAL A 15 30.55 10.70 6.35
C VAL A 15 29.50 10.08 7.28
N LEU A 16 28.25 9.92 6.84
CA LEU A 16 27.22 9.25 7.64
C LEU A 16 27.62 7.82 8.03
N SER A 17 28.12 7.03 7.07
CA SER A 17 28.55 5.64 7.28
C SER A 17 29.63 5.52 8.36
N ARG A 18 30.57 6.48 8.43
CA ARG A 18 31.60 6.53 9.49
C ARG A 18 31.00 6.62 10.90
N TYR A 19 29.85 7.28 11.08
CA TYR A 19 29.18 7.38 12.37
C TYR A 19 28.30 6.17 12.67
N LEU A 20 27.58 5.65 11.67
CA LEU A 20 26.75 4.44 11.83
C LEU A 20 27.59 3.19 12.15
N ALA A 21 28.84 3.13 11.69
CA ALA A 21 29.75 2.02 11.99
C ALA A 21 30.30 2.00 13.43
N LYS A 22 30.00 3.01 14.25
CA LYS A 22 30.47 3.05 15.64
C LYS A 22 29.74 1.99 16.49
N PRO A 23 30.41 1.33 17.44
CA PRO A 23 29.73 0.47 18.40
C PRO A 23 28.65 1.25 19.17
N GLN A 24 27.38 0.80 19.11
CA GLN A 24 26.28 1.53 19.76
C GLN A 24 26.22 1.34 21.29
N GLY A 25 26.91 0.32 21.81
CA GLY A 25 26.81 -0.10 23.21
C GLY A 25 25.53 -0.89 23.53
N GLU A 26 24.99 -0.68 24.73
CA GLU A 26 23.87 -1.48 25.25
C GLU A 26 22.48 -0.93 24.94
N ARG A 27 22.36 0.39 24.77
CA ARG A 27 21.08 1.05 24.52
C ARG A 27 20.57 0.72 23.11
N CYS A 28 19.26 0.74 22.94
CA CYS A 28 18.57 0.42 21.69
C CYS A 28 17.84 1.66 21.15
N GLN A 29 17.85 1.88 19.83
CA GLN A 29 17.00 2.87 19.18
C GLN A 29 15.73 2.21 18.68
N ALA A 30 14.57 2.68 19.16
CA ALA A 30 13.26 2.24 18.70
C ALA A 30 12.59 3.37 17.91
N MET A 31 12.41 3.18 16.60
CA MET A 31 11.72 4.11 15.71
C MET A 31 10.22 3.79 15.69
N TYR A 32 9.42 4.65 16.31
CA TYR A 32 7.98 4.55 16.33
C TYR A 32 7.44 5.14 15.02
N ILE A 33 6.58 4.38 14.35
CA ILE A 33 6.00 4.68 13.03
C ILE A 33 4.48 4.68 13.18
N TRP A 34 3.80 5.69 12.63
CA TRP A 34 2.35 5.79 12.66
C TRP A 34 1.81 6.48 11.41
N ILE A 35 0.50 6.32 11.17
CA ILE A 35 -0.23 6.96 10.08
C ILE A 35 -0.82 8.28 10.60
N ASP A 36 -0.67 9.36 9.83
CA ASP A 36 -1.17 10.67 10.24
C ASP A 36 -2.67 10.89 9.95
N GLY A 37 -3.16 12.10 10.16
CA GLY A 37 -4.57 12.47 9.98
C GLY A 37 -5.04 12.43 8.53
N THR A 38 -4.13 12.36 7.55
CA THR A 38 -4.49 12.16 6.14
C THR A 38 -4.95 10.72 5.86
N GLY A 39 -4.51 9.75 6.67
CA GLY A 39 -4.70 8.32 6.38
C GLY A 39 -3.76 7.79 5.29
N GLU A 40 -2.89 8.62 4.73
CA GLU A 40 -1.97 8.28 3.63
C GLU A 40 -0.52 8.30 4.08
N ASN A 41 -0.14 9.34 4.83
CA ASN A 41 1.25 9.61 5.13
C ASN A 41 1.69 8.92 6.42
N LEU A 42 2.91 8.37 6.37
CA LEU A 42 3.60 7.83 7.53
C LEU A 42 4.44 8.90 8.21
N ARG A 43 4.50 8.85 9.54
CA ARG A 43 5.34 9.67 10.39
C ARG A 43 6.20 8.76 11.25
N CYS A 44 7.37 9.25 11.67
CA CYS A 44 8.19 8.49 12.60
C CYS A 44 9.00 9.38 13.55
N LYS A 45 9.39 8.82 14.69
CA LYS A 45 10.39 9.40 15.59
C LYS A 45 11.05 8.31 16.44
N THR A 46 12.20 8.60 17.03
CA THR A 46 13.03 7.58 17.70
C THR A 46 13.14 7.81 19.20
N LYS A 47 12.90 6.76 19.99
CA LYS A 47 13.18 6.70 21.44
C LYS A 47 14.45 5.87 21.68
N SER A 48 15.29 6.31 22.62
CA SER A 48 16.35 5.46 23.17
C SER A 48 15.79 4.62 24.30
N LEU A 49 15.99 3.31 24.24
CA LEU A 49 15.63 2.33 25.26
C LEU A 49 16.90 1.84 25.97
N GLU A 50 16.81 1.57 27.27
CA GLU A 50 17.96 1.11 28.06
C GLU A 50 18.44 -0.30 27.67
N LYS A 51 17.55 -1.11 27.11
CA LYS A 51 17.83 -2.47 26.62
C LYS A 51 17.05 -2.75 25.35
N GLU A 52 17.48 -3.78 24.62
CA GLU A 52 16.75 -4.29 23.47
C GLU A 52 15.41 -4.93 23.93
N PRO A 53 14.26 -4.46 23.44
CA PRO A 53 12.97 -5.08 23.73
C PRO A 53 12.85 -6.42 22.98
N LYS A 54 12.34 -7.46 23.65
CA LYS A 54 12.13 -8.79 23.05
C LYS A 54 10.72 -9.01 22.54
N THR A 55 9.75 -8.30 23.10
CA THR A 55 8.34 -8.36 22.73
C THR A 55 7.74 -6.97 22.56
N VAL A 56 6.61 -6.88 21.84
CA VAL A 56 5.88 -5.60 21.69
C VAL A 56 5.43 -5.04 23.04
N ALA A 57 5.07 -5.89 23.99
CA ALA A 57 4.64 -5.50 25.34
C ALA A 57 5.73 -4.82 26.19
N GLU A 58 7.01 -5.01 25.85
CA GLU A 58 8.14 -4.33 26.50
C GLU A 58 8.36 -2.89 25.98
N LEU A 59 7.70 -2.52 24.88
CA LEU A 59 7.80 -1.18 24.33
C LEU A 59 6.87 -0.23 25.09
N PRO A 60 7.37 0.91 25.59
CA PRO A 60 6.52 1.87 26.28
C PRO A 60 5.54 2.54 25.31
N GLU A 61 4.33 2.87 25.78
CA GLU A 61 3.49 3.87 25.12
C GLU A 61 4.27 5.19 24.98
N TRP A 62 3.90 5.96 23.96
CA TRP A 62 4.44 7.29 23.76
C TRP A 62 3.34 8.24 23.31
N ASN A 63 3.70 9.48 22.99
CA ASN A 63 2.78 10.50 22.53
C ASN A 63 3.48 11.37 21.49
N PHE A 64 2.74 12.18 20.74
CA PHE A 64 3.28 13.21 19.85
C PHE A 64 2.28 14.35 19.75
N ASP A 65 2.72 15.46 19.14
CA ASP A 65 1.85 16.59 18.82
C ASP A 65 0.99 16.30 17.60
N GLY A 66 -0.27 15.94 17.84
CA GLY A 66 -1.27 15.65 16.81
C GLY A 66 -1.75 16.86 16.04
N SER A 67 -1.52 18.09 16.52
CA SER A 67 -1.87 19.29 15.76
C SER A 67 -0.98 19.47 14.53
N SER A 68 0.27 19.01 14.61
CA SER A 68 1.24 18.98 13.49
C SER A 68 1.01 17.86 12.48
N THR A 69 0.01 17.00 12.72
CA THR A 69 -0.27 15.82 11.88
C THR A 69 -1.76 15.70 11.49
N GLY A 70 -2.58 16.72 11.79
CA GLY A 70 -4.01 16.73 11.47
C GLY A 70 -4.85 15.77 12.30
N GLN A 71 -4.40 15.38 13.50
CA GLN A 71 -5.07 14.40 14.38
C GLN A 71 -5.64 15.02 15.66
N ALA A 72 -5.27 16.25 15.98
CA ALA A 72 -5.76 17.00 17.13
C ALA A 72 -5.75 18.50 16.86
N THR A 73 -6.34 19.29 17.77
CA THR A 73 -6.28 20.76 17.71
C THR A 73 -5.20 21.29 18.65
N GLY A 74 -4.70 22.50 18.41
CA GLY A 74 -3.60 23.08 19.22
C GLY A 74 -3.92 23.27 20.71
N VAL A 75 -5.20 23.33 21.10
CA VAL A 75 -5.62 23.51 22.50
C VAL A 75 -5.46 22.21 23.31
N ASN A 76 -5.56 21.05 22.65
CA ASN A 76 -5.40 19.74 23.26
C ASN A 76 -4.82 18.78 22.23
N SER A 77 -3.50 18.87 22.04
CA SER A 77 -2.83 18.31 20.86
C SER A 77 -2.17 16.96 21.08
N ASP A 78 -2.00 16.50 22.32
CA ASP A 78 -1.34 15.23 22.59
C ASP A 78 -2.15 14.03 22.06
N VAL A 79 -1.50 13.23 21.23
CA VAL A 79 -2.01 11.96 20.69
C VAL A 79 -1.09 10.84 21.14
N TYR A 80 -1.64 9.75 21.67
CA TYR A 80 -0.90 8.59 22.13
C TYR A 80 -0.50 7.66 20.98
N LEU A 81 0.66 7.02 21.14
CA LEU A 81 1.19 5.95 20.31
C LEU A 81 1.18 4.65 21.11
N LYS A 82 0.41 3.68 20.64
CA LYS A 82 0.36 2.32 21.19
C LYS A 82 1.10 1.36 20.25
N PRO A 83 2.24 0.78 20.66
CA PRO A 83 2.93 -0.24 19.88
C PRO A 83 2.02 -1.43 19.55
N VAL A 84 2.05 -1.88 18.30
CA VAL A 84 1.25 -3.03 17.83
C VAL A 84 2.08 -4.09 17.09
N ALA A 85 3.15 -3.68 16.41
CA ALA A 85 4.10 -4.61 15.79
C ALA A 85 5.52 -4.07 15.92
N MET A 86 6.51 -4.98 15.99
CA MET A 86 7.92 -4.65 16.16
C MET A 86 8.77 -5.45 15.19
N TYR A 87 9.71 -4.77 14.54
CA TYR A 87 10.57 -5.36 13.52
C TYR A 87 12.05 -4.94 13.71
N PRO A 88 13.03 -5.73 13.26
CA PRO A 88 14.41 -5.27 13.12
C PRO A 88 14.52 -4.01 12.24
N ASP A 89 15.35 -3.06 12.62
CA ASP A 89 15.59 -1.83 11.84
C ASP A 89 16.69 -2.06 10.78
N PRO A 90 16.38 -2.06 9.47
CA PRO A 90 17.36 -2.30 8.41
C PRO A 90 18.30 -1.11 8.16
N PHE A 91 17.97 0.09 8.68
CA PHE A 91 18.76 1.31 8.47
C PHE A 91 19.80 1.49 9.57
N ARG A 92 19.49 1.02 10.79
CA ARG A 92 20.37 1.15 11.97
C ARG A 92 21.00 -0.18 12.40
N LEU A 93 20.45 -1.30 11.95
CA LEU A 93 20.92 -2.66 12.24
C LEU A 93 20.99 -3.00 13.73
N GLY A 94 21.55 -4.17 14.07
CA GLY A 94 21.83 -4.57 15.44
C GLY A 94 20.58 -4.67 16.32
N LYS A 95 20.64 -4.07 17.51
CA LYS A 95 19.57 -4.14 18.53
C LYS A 95 18.36 -3.25 18.18
N ASN A 96 18.47 -2.41 17.15
CA ASN A 96 17.51 -1.34 16.87
C ASN A 96 16.22 -1.88 16.23
N LYS A 97 15.11 -1.18 16.49
CA LYS A 97 13.76 -1.64 16.13
C LYS A 97 12.97 -0.59 15.35
N LEU A 98 12.17 -1.05 14.41
CA LEU A 98 11.00 -0.33 13.91
C LEU A 98 9.78 -0.78 14.72
N VAL A 99 8.90 0.17 15.06
CA VAL A 99 7.72 -0.07 15.90
C VAL A 99 6.51 0.55 15.23
N LEU A 100 5.64 -0.28 14.65
CA LEU A 100 4.35 0.17 14.13
C LEU A 100 3.43 0.48 15.33
N CYS A 101 2.74 1.61 15.26
CA CYS A 101 1.87 2.09 16.32
C CYS A 101 0.47 2.42 15.81
N GLU A 102 -0.52 2.13 16.65
CA GLU A 102 -1.84 2.76 16.59
C GLU A 102 -1.82 4.13 17.26
N THR A 103 -2.76 4.98 16.86
CA THR A 103 -2.93 6.33 17.40
C THR A 103 -4.25 6.45 18.17
N TYR A 104 -4.16 7.04 19.36
CA TYR A 104 -5.29 7.27 20.26
C TYR A 104 -5.34 8.73 20.73
N THR A 105 -6.53 9.30 20.81
CA THR A 105 -6.78 10.64 21.33
C THR A 105 -6.49 10.74 22.82
N HIS A 106 -6.50 11.97 23.36
CA HIS A 106 -6.24 12.24 24.78
C HIS A 106 -7.19 11.47 25.74
N ASP A 107 -8.42 11.19 25.32
CA ASP A 107 -9.46 10.40 26.02
C ASP A 107 -9.39 8.89 25.72
N LYS A 108 -8.26 8.44 25.16
CA LYS A 108 -7.96 7.02 24.85
C LYS A 108 -8.94 6.38 23.86
N GLN A 109 -9.54 7.17 22.98
CA GLN A 109 -10.32 6.68 21.85
C GLN A 109 -9.43 6.54 20.61
N PRO A 110 -9.69 5.59 19.70
CA PRO A 110 -8.98 5.51 18.43
C PRO A 110 -9.14 6.82 17.64
N THR A 111 -8.05 7.36 17.07
CA THR A 111 -8.15 8.54 16.19
C THR A 111 -8.93 8.21 14.92
N ALA A 112 -9.43 9.23 14.21
CA ALA A 112 -10.21 9.03 12.97
C ALA A 112 -9.49 8.22 11.87
N SER A 113 -8.16 8.31 11.78
CA SER A 113 -7.34 7.52 10.84
C SER A 113 -6.82 6.18 11.40
N ASN A 114 -7.20 5.80 12.63
CA ASN A 114 -6.84 4.50 13.20
C ASN A 114 -7.81 3.41 12.70
N PHE A 115 -7.62 3.01 11.44
CA PHE A 115 -8.42 1.94 10.83
C PHE A 115 -8.01 0.55 11.29
N ARG A 116 -6.77 0.38 11.78
CA ARG A 116 -6.28 -0.86 12.37
C ARG A 116 -7.18 -1.36 13.50
N TRP A 117 -7.57 -0.48 14.41
CA TRP A 117 -8.43 -0.84 15.56
C TRP A 117 -9.75 -1.52 15.16
N ARG A 118 -10.38 -1.06 14.08
CA ARG A 118 -11.63 -1.67 13.55
C ARG A 118 -11.33 -2.95 12.76
N CYS A 119 -10.27 -2.94 11.96
CA CYS A 119 -9.86 -4.09 11.18
C CYS A 119 -9.50 -5.28 12.08
N GLU A 120 -8.77 -5.06 13.17
CA GLU A 120 -8.39 -6.08 14.15
C GLU A 120 -9.63 -6.80 14.74
N GLN A 121 -10.70 -6.06 15.06
CA GLN A 121 -11.95 -6.65 15.54
C GLN A 121 -12.63 -7.53 14.48
N VAL A 122 -12.60 -7.11 13.21
CA VAL A 122 -13.16 -7.87 12.10
C VAL A 122 -12.37 -9.15 11.84
N MET A 123 -11.04 -9.05 11.86
CA MET A 123 -10.16 -10.21 11.71
C MET A 123 -10.35 -11.21 12.87
N ALA A 124 -10.48 -10.71 14.10
CA ALA A 124 -10.78 -11.55 15.27
C ALA A 124 -12.14 -12.24 15.12
N ALA A 125 -13.18 -11.54 14.64
CA ALA A 125 -14.50 -12.12 14.41
C ALA A 125 -14.52 -13.16 13.27
N ALA A 126 -13.55 -13.13 12.36
CA ALA A 126 -13.46 -14.04 11.21
C ALA A 126 -12.32 -15.07 11.33
N THR A 127 -11.77 -15.28 12.53
CA THR A 127 -10.59 -16.15 12.74
C THR A 127 -10.81 -17.57 12.22
N GLU A 128 -12.03 -18.11 12.36
CA GLU A 128 -12.42 -19.44 11.87
C GLU A 128 -12.31 -19.62 10.34
N HIS A 129 -12.23 -18.53 9.58
CA HIS A 129 -12.08 -18.58 8.13
C HIS A 129 -10.61 -18.64 7.67
N HIS A 130 -9.65 -18.36 8.55
CA HIS A 130 -8.22 -18.21 8.23
C HIS A 130 -7.97 -17.37 6.96
N PRO A 131 -8.41 -16.09 6.96
CA PRO A 131 -8.35 -15.23 5.78
C PRO A 131 -6.89 -14.87 5.45
N TRP A 132 -6.42 -15.28 4.28
CA TRP A 132 -5.11 -14.92 3.75
C TRP A 132 -5.22 -13.85 2.69
N PHE A 133 -4.26 -12.94 2.72
CA PHE A 133 -4.14 -11.85 1.78
C PHE A 133 -2.75 -11.81 1.15
N GLY A 134 -2.69 -11.33 -0.08
CA GLY A 134 -1.44 -10.85 -0.68
C GLY A 134 -1.72 -9.56 -1.46
N MET A 135 -0.92 -8.52 -1.27
CA MET A 135 -1.13 -7.22 -1.88
C MET A 135 0.03 -6.83 -2.80
N GLU A 136 -0.32 -6.43 -4.02
CA GLU A 136 0.57 -6.01 -5.11
C GLU A 136 0.67 -4.49 -5.11
N GLN A 137 1.65 -3.93 -4.38
CA GLN A 137 1.80 -2.47 -4.28
C GLN A 137 2.54 -1.91 -5.49
N GLU A 138 1.80 -1.29 -6.39
CA GLU A 138 2.38 -0.48 -7.46
C GLU A 138 2.68 0.95 -6.96
N PHE A 139 3.73 1.57 -7.49
CA PHE A 139 4.11 2.95 -7.20
C PHE A 139 4.96 3.52 -8.32
N THR A 140 5.11 4.84 -8.36
CA THR A 140 5.96 5.53 -9.35
C THR A 140 7.06 6.32 -8.66
N LEU A 141 8.29 6.15 -9.13
CA LEU A 141 9.42 6.95 -8.70
C LEU A 141 9.37 8.32 -9.39
N LEU A 142 9.40 9.38 -8.59
CA LEU A 142 9.47 10.77 -9.04
C LEU A 142 10.80 11.39 -8.60
N ASP A 143 11.34 12.29 -9.40
CA ASP A 143 12.38 13.21 -8.96
C ASP A 143 11.76 14.27 -8.02
N ILE A 144 12.59 15.04 -7.32
CA ILE A 144 12.12 15.99 -6.29
C ILE A 144 11.33 17.19 -6.85
N ASP A 145 11.37 17.39 -8.16
CA ASP A 145 10.50 18.34 -8.87
C ASP A 145 9.11 17.76 -9.19
N GLY A 146 8.84 16.52 -8.78
CA GLY A 146 7.58 15.82 -9.03
C GLY A 146 7.48 15.17 -10.41
N HIS A 147 8.50 15.32 -11.27
CA HIS A 147 8.51 14.68 -12.59
C HIS A 147 8.96 13.22 -12.48
N PRO A 148 8.42 12.26 -13.26
CA PRO A 148 8.84 10.86 -13.17
C PRO A 148 10.35 10.67 -13.33
N PHE A 149 10.91 9.81 -12.51
CA PHE A 149 12.35 9.64 -12.40
C PHE A 149 12.95 9.09 -13.70
N GLY A 150 13.99 9.76 -14.21
CA GLY A 150 14.66 9.36 -15.46
C GLY A 150 13.94 9.78 -16.75
N TRP A 151 12.78 10.44 -16.66
CA TRP A 151 12.10 10.99 -17.84
C TRP A 151 12.80 12.26 -18.36
N PRO A 152 12.65 12.59 -19.66
CA PRO A 152 13.13 13.86 -20.20
C PRO A 152 12.42 15.03 -19.50
N LYS A 153 13.17 15.97 -18.90
CA LYS A 153 12.62 17.03 -18.01
C LYS A 153 11.52 17.90 -18.59
N ASN A 154 11.40 17.99 -19.92
CA ASN A 154 10.34 18.72 -20.62
C ASN A 154 9.69 17.85 -21.71
N GLY A 155 9.58 16.54 -21.47
CA GLY A 155 9.07 15.61 -22.48
C GLY A 155 8.67 14.27 -21.90
N PHE A 156 8.50 13.32 -22.81
CA PHE A 156 8.07 11.96 -22.52
C PHE A 156 9.13 10.98 -23.05
N PRO A 157 9.30 9.83 -22.41
CA PRO A 157 10.03 8.72 -23.01
C PRO A 157 9.26 8.16 -24.21
N GLY A 158 9.80 7.13 -24.85
CA GLY A 158 9.06 6.37 -25.86
C GLY A 158 7.76 5.76 -25.30
N PRO A 159 6.83 5.32 -26.18
CA PRO A 159 5.58 4.70 -25.74
C PRO A 159 5.78 3.47 -24.85
N GLN A 160 4.77 3.16 -24.03
CA GLN A 160 4.76 1.95 -23.19
C GLN A 160 4.89 0.67 -24.03
N GLY A 161 5.46 -0.37 -23.43
CA GLY A 161 5.75 -1.64 -24.10
C GLY A 161 7.08 -2.27 -23.67
N PRO A 162 8.23 -1.59 -23.86
CA PRO A 162 9.54 -2.17 -23.56
C PRO A 162 9.92 -2.16 -22.06
N TYR A 163 9.11 -1.53 -21.21
CA TYR A 163 9.44 -1.23 -19.80
C TYR A 163 9.06 -2.36 -18.84
N TYR A 164 7.88 -2.97 -19.01
CA TYR A 164 7.39 -4.05 -18.16
C TYR A 164 8.39 -5.21 -18.12
N CYS A 165 8.84 -5.57 -16.90
CA CYS A 165 9.90 -6.57 -16.69
C CYS A 165 11.17 -6.34 -17.54
N GLY A 166 11.47 -5.09 -17.89
CA GLY A 166 12.59 -4.73 -18.74
C GLY A 166 13.96 -4.92 -18.09
N VAL A 167 15.00 -4.95 -18.93
CA VAL A 167 16.42 -4.94 -18.53
C VAL A 167 17.22 -4.05 -19.47
N GLY A 168 18.09 -3.22 -18.90
CA GLY A 168 18.93 -2.26 -19.63
C GLY A 168 18.61 -0.81 -19.28
N ALA A 169 19.63 0.05 -19.40
CA ALA A 169 19.57 1.45 -18.98
C ALA A 169 18.52 2.29 -19.74
N ASN A 170 18.11 1.86 -20.93
CA ASN A 170 17.08 2.52 -21.74
C ASN A 170 15.65 2.03 -21.44
N LYS A 171 15.47 1.12 -20.48
CA LYS A 171 14.18 0.52 -20.11
C LYS A 171 13.87 0.65 -18.63
N VAL A 172 14.91 0.59 -17.78
CA VAL A 172 14.75 0.44 -16.34
C VAL A 172 15.30 1.66 -15.62
N TYR A 173 14.44 2.35 -14.86
CA TYR A 173 14.81 3.55 -14.11
C TYR A 173 14.62 3.31 -12.61
N GLY A 174 15.70 3.46 -11.83
CA GLY A 174 15.63 3.42 -10.36
C GLY A 174 15.72 2.03 -9.72
N ARG A 175 16.24 1.01 -10.42
CA ARG A 175 16.37 -0.37 -9.88
C ARG A 175 17.12 -0.42 -8.54
N ASP A 176 18.13 0.42 -8.33
CA ASP A 176 18.91 0.45 -7.09
C ASP A 176 18.04 0.69 -5.84
N VAL A 177 16.99 1.49 -5.97
CA VAL A 177 16.01 1.75 -4.89
C VAL A 177 15.21 0.49 -4.59
N ILE A 178 14.86 -0.28 -5.63
CA ILE A 178 14.04 -1.49 -5.51
C ILE A 178 14.83 -2.63 -4.90
N GLU A 179 16.06 -2.85 -5.36
CA GLU A 179 16.95 -3.85 -4.78
C GLU A 179 17.25 -3.54 -3.31
N SER A 180 17.47 -2.27 -2.97
CA SER A 180 17.70 -1.83 -1.59
C SER A 180 16.44 -2.03 -0.73
N HIS A 181 15.26 -1.66 -1.24
CA HIS A 181 13.97 -1.87 -0.57
C HIS A 181 13.69 -3.35 -0.34
N TYR A 182 13.89 -4.20 -1.34
CA TYR A 182 13.69 -5.64 -1.25
C TYR A 182 14.54 -6.22 -0.11
N ARG A 183 15.84 -5.88 -0.09
CA ARG A 183 16.77 -6.34 0.96
C ARG A 183 16.37 -5.80 2.34
N ALA A 184 15.89 -4.57 2.43
CA ALA A 184 15.38 -3.99 3.67
C ALA A 184 14.14 -4.74 4.17
N CYS A 185 13.18 -5.07 3.30
CA CYS A 185 12.00 -5.87 3.63
C CYS A 185 12.39 -7.26 4.15
N LEU A 186 13.29 -7.96 3.45
CA LEU A 186 13.79 -9.27 3.89
C LEU A 186 14.46 -9.21 5.27
N TYR A 187 15.31 -8.21 5.52
CA TYR A 187 15.95 -8.03 6.82
C TYR A 187 14.95 -7.72 7.93
N THR A 188 13.95 -6.90 7.63
CA THR A 188 12.88 -6.49 8.56
C THR A 188 11.92 -7.65 8.86
N GLY A 189 11.88 -8.68 8.01
CA GLY A 189 10.95 -9.80 8.13
C GLY A 189 9.55 -9.50 7.55
N VAL A 190 9.43 -8.46 6.71
CA VAL A 190 8.23 -8.28 5.88
C VAL A 190 8.17 -9.47 4.91
N HIS A 191 7.01 -10.11 4.77
CA HIS A 191 6.76 -11.23 3.87
C HIS A 191 6.66 -10.76 2.42
N ILE A 192 7.73 -10.12 1.93
CA ILE A 192 7.86 -9.71 0.53
C ILE A 192 8.00 -10.97 -0.33
N SER A 193 7.11 -11.13 -1.31
CA SER A 193 7.06 -12.31 -2.18
C SER A 193 7.63 -12.06 -3.57
N GLY A 194 7.81 -10.80 -3.97
CA GLY A 194 8.37 -10.48 -5.27
C GLY A 194 8.40 -8.98 -5.56
N THR A 195 8.97 -8.67 -6.73
CA THR A 195 8.98 -7.33 -7.32
C THR A 195 9.06 -7.43 -8.84
N ASN A 196 8.53 -6.44 -9.55
CA ASN A 196 8.74 -6.28 -10.99
C ASN A 196 8.78 -4.81 -11.39
N ALA A 197 9.44 -4.52 -12.52
CA ALA A 197 9.26 -3.24 -13.20
C ALA A 197 7.89 -3.23 -13.87
N GLU A 198 7.13 -2.15 -13.69
CA GLU A 198 5.77 -2.03 -14.22
C GLU A 198 5.75 -1.44 -15.64
N VAL A 199 4.55 -1.35 -16.21
CA VAL A 199 4.34 -0.93 -17.60
C VAL A 199 4.80 0.50 -17.87
N MET A 200 4.54 1.43 -16.96
CA MET A 200 5.01 2.81 -17.09
C MET A 200 6.49 2.91 -16.70
N PRO A 201 7.35 3.58 -17.48
CA PRO A 201 8.76 3.75 -17.11
C PRO A 201 8.88 4.54 -15.79
N ALA A 202 9.74 4.05 -14.89
CA ALA A 202 9.87 4.48 -13.48
C ALA A 202 8.74 4.03 -12.54
N GLN A 203 7.77 3.25 -13.03
CA GLN A 203 6.80 2.54 -12.21
C GLN A 203 7.33 1.16 -11.83
N TRP A 204 7.02 0.74 -10.60
CA TRP A 204 7.47 -0.52 -10.03
C TRP A 204 6.38 -1.13 -9.16
N GLU A 205 6.50 -2.42 -8.90
CA GLU A 205 5.65 -3.15 -7.99
C GLU A 205 6.48 -3.96 -6.98
N PHE A 206 5.99 -4.05 -5.76
CA PHE A 206 6.40 -5.09 -4.80
C PHE A 206 5.18 -5.81 -4.24
N GLN A 207 5.32 -7.11 -4.01
CA GLN A 207 4.24 -7.94 -3.48
C GLN A 207 4.54 -8.32 -2.03
N VAL A 208 3.54 -8.20 -1.15
CA VAL A 208 3.59 -8.71 0.24
C VAL A 208 2.51 -9.76 0.39
N GLY A 209 2.85 -10.95 0.90
CA GLY A 209 1.90 -12.05 1.07
C GLY A 209 2.40 -13.40 0.54
N PRO A 210 1.72 -14.51 0.90
CA PRO A 210 0.47 -14.54 1.67
C PRO A 210 0.69 -14.29 3.17
N VAL A 211 -0.16 -13.44 3.76
CA VAL A 211 -0.18 -13.14 5.21
C VAL A 211 -1.62 -13.22 5.73
N GLU A 212 -1.79 -13.76 6.93
CA GLU A 212 -3.11 -13.96 7.55
C GLU A 212 -3.60 -12.70 8.28
N GLY A 213 -4.88 -12.36 8.09
CA GLY A 213 -5.59 -11.40 8.92
C GLY A 213 -4.95 -10.00 8.99
N ILE A 214 -4.78 -9.49 10.22
CA ILE A 214 -4.33 -8.13 10.50
C ILE A 214 -2.88 -7.88 10.07
N ASP A 215 -2.05 -8.92 10.09
CA ASP A 215 -0.63 -8.85 9.80
C ASP A 215 -0.37 -8.41 8.35
N MET A 216 -1.29 -8.68 7.41
CA MET A 216 -1.14 -8.25 6.02
C MET A 216 -1.02 -6.72 5.96
N ALA A 217 -1.93 -6.02 6.65
CA ALA A 217 -1.96 -4.58 6.63
C ALA A 217 -0.82 -3.96 7.45
N ASP A 218 -0.47 -4.56 8.59
CA ASP A 218 0.70 -4.16 9.37
C ASP A 218 1.98 -4.22 8.51
N GLN A 219 2.17 -5.33 7.78
CA GLN A 219 3.36 -5.54 6.94
C GLN A 219 3.37 -4.68 5.68
N LEU A 220 2.23 -4.41 5.04
CA LEU A 220 2.21 -3.50 3.89
C LEU A 220 2.55 -2.06 4.30
N TRP A 221 2.03 -1.58 5.43
CA TRP A 221 2.40 -0.25 5.95
C TRP A 221 3.89 -0.14 6.27
N ILE A 222 4.49 -1.18 6.84
CA ILE A 222 5.94 -1.23 7.03
C ILE A 222 6.68 -1.32 5.70
N GLY A 223 6.21 -2.12 4.73
CA GLY A 223 6.76 -2.17 3.38
C GLY A 223 6.78 -0.80 2.69
N ARG A 224 5.71 -0.02 2.84
CA ARG A 224 5.62 1.39 2.38
C ARG A 224 6.58 2.31 3.13
N PHE A 225 6.69 2.17 4.46
CA PHE A 225 7.66 2.93 5.24
C PHE A 225 9.10 2.70 4.74
N LEU A 226 9.45 1.43 4.54
CA LEU A 226 10.76 1.04 4.03
C LEU A 226 11.02 1.60 2.62
N LEU A 227 10.00 1.61 1.77
CA LEU A 227 10.09 2.19 0.43
C LEU A 227 10.40 3.70 0.50
N HIS A 228 9.64 4.46 1.29
CA HIS A 228 9.87 5.89 1.44
C HIS A 228 11.24 6.20 2.05
N ARG A 229 11.64 5.47 3.10
CA ARG A 229 12.95 5.65 3.75
C ARG A 229 14.12 5.31 2.83
N THR A 230 13.98 4.27 2.02
CA THR A 230 14.98 3.91 1.02
C THR A 230 15.05 4.96 -0.07
N ALA A 231 13.91 5.39 -0.62
CA ALA A 231 13.83 6.44 -1.63
C ALA A 231 14.45 7.77 -1.15
N GLU A 232 14.26 8.12 0.13
CA GLU A 232 14.87 9.29 0.77
C GLU A 232 16.41 9.23 0.72
N ASP A 233 17.01 8.06 0.93
CA ASP A 233 18.47 7.90 0.84
C ASP A 233 19.03 8.13 -0.57
N PHE A 234 18.23 7.84 -1.59
CA PHE A 234 18.54 8.13 -3.00
C PHE A 234 18.09 9.54 -3.45
N GLY A 235 17.44 10.31 -2.57
CA GLY A 235 16.94 11.66 -2.87
C GLY A 235 15.82 11.66 -3.92
N ILE A 236 14.95 10.66 -3.93
CA ILE A 236 13.81 10.56 -4.86
C ILE A 236 12.52 10.34 -4.08
N ILE A 237 11.38 10.52 -4.74
CA ILE A 237 10.05 10.39 -4.14
C ILE A 237 9.41 9.10 -4.65
N ALA A 238 8.88 8.27 -3.77
CA ALA A 238 7.98 7.18 -4.14
C ALA A 238 6.54 7.67 -4.00
N SER A 239 5.82 7.77 -5.13
CA SER A 239 4.42 8.19 -5.16
C SER A 239 3.49 6.99 -5.23
N LEU A 240 2.50 6.95 -4.33
CA LEU A 240 1.39 5.99 -4.34
C LEU A 240 0.13 6.57 -5.01
N ASP A 241 0.25 7.68 -5.75
CA ASP A 241 -0.90 8.24 -6.48
C ASP A 241 -1.37 7.26 -7.56
N PRO A 242 -2.69 6.97 -7.67
CA PRO A 242 -3.20 5.98 -8.63
C PRO A 242 -3.10 6.38 -10.09
N LYS A 243 -2.86 7.66 -10.39
CA LYS A 243 -2.70 8.16 -11.75
C LYS A 243 -1.71 9.33 -11.75
N PRO A 244 -0.40 9.05 -11.58
CA PRO A 244 0.61 10.07 -11.39
C PRO A 244 0.81 10.92 -12.65
N ILE A 245 0.59 10.33 -13.83
CA ILE A 245 0.65 11.01 -15.11
C ILE A 245 -0.66 10.78 -15.87
N GLN A 246 -1.26 11.88 -16.36
CA GLN A 246 -2.47 11.82 -17.16
C GLN A 246 -2.20 11.32 -18.59
N GLY A 247 -3.23 10.78 -19.24
CA GLY A 247 -3.15 10.29 -20.62
C GLY A 247 -2.81 8.80 -20.71
N ASP A 248 -2.11 8.44 -21.78
CA ASP A 248 -1.79 7.07 -22.22
C ASP A 248 -0.60 6.46 -21.46
N TRP A 249 -0.66 6.56 -20.14
CA TRP A 249 0.30 5.99 -19.20
C TRP A 249 -0.45 5.16 -18.17
N ASN A 250 0.08 4.02 -17.74
CA ASN A 250 -0.57 3.18 -16.75
C ASN A 250 -0.83 3.96 -15.44
N GLY A 251 -1.91 3.59 -14.76
CA GLY A 251 -2.11 4.02 -13.36
C GLY A 251 -1.43 3.04 -12.41
N ALA A 252 -1.49 3.33 -11.11
CA ALA A 252 -0.93 2.49 -10.06
C ALA A 252 -2.04 1.87 -9.18
N GLY A 253 -2.11 0.55 -9.12
CA GLY A 253 -3.05 -0.23 -8.28
C GLY A 253 -2.45 -0.74 -6.98
N CYS A 254 -3.32 -1.35 -6.16
CA CYS A 254 -2.89 -2.22 -5.07
C CYS A 254 -3.68 -3.53 -5.10
N HIS A 255 -3.47 -4.37 -6.14
CA HIS A 255 -4.29 -5.57 -6.30
C HIS A 255 -4.22 -6.44 -5.05
N THR A 256 -5.36 -6.94 -4.60
CA THR A 256 -5.48 -7.68 -3.34
C THR A 256 -5.95 -9.09 -3.64
N ASN A 257 -5.03 -10.03 -3.51
CA ASN A 257 -5.27 -11.47 -3.54
C ASN A 257 -5.91 -11.89 -2.22
N PHE A 258 -6.97 -12.69 -2.28
CA PHE A 258 -7.73 -13.12 -1.09
C PHE A 258 -8.16 -14.58 -1.18
N SER A 259 -8.00 -15.30 -0.06
CA SER A 259 -8.56 -16.64 0.13
C SER A 259 -8.95 -16.90 1.58
N THR A 260 -9.91 -17.78 1.81
CA THR A 260 -10.16 -18.45 3.09
C THR A 260 -9.66 -19.88 3.06
N GLU A 261 -9.59 -20.57 4.20
CA GLU A 261 -9.24 -21.99 4.23
C GLU A 261 -10.10 -22.83 3.27
N LYS A 262 -11.42 -22.58 3.23
CA LYS A 262 -12.34 -23.28 2.33
C LYS A 262 -12.09 -23.00 0.85
N MET A 263 -11.66 -21.78 0.50
CA MET A 263 -11.29 -21.47 -0.89
C MET A 263 -10.03 -22.22 -1.33
N ARG A 264 -9.11 -22.49 -0.39
CA ARG A 264 -7.86 -23.20 -0.65
C ARG A 264 -8.00 -24.72 -0.65
N ALA A 265 -9.10 -25.26 -0.12
CA ALA A 265 -9.38 -26.69 -0.11
C ALA A 265 -9.91 -27.19 -1.47
N GLU A 266 -9.75 -28.48 -1.76
CA GLU A 266 -10.24 -29.09 -3.01
C GLU A 266 -11.74 -28.80 -3.26
N GLY A 267 -12.07 -28.34 -4.46
CA GLY A 267 -13.42 -27.88 -4.80
C GLY A 267 -13.78 -26.46 -4.31
N GLY A 268 -12.82 -25.76 -3.69
CA GLY A 268 -12.95 -24.41 -3.14
C GLY A 268 -13.29 -23.32 -4.16
N ILE A 269 -13.22 -23.60 -5.46
CA ILE A 269 -13.68 -22.67 -6.51
C ILE A 269 -15.14 -22.21 -6.31
N LYS A 270 -16.00 -23.06 -5.71
CA LYS A 270 -17.39 -22.69 -5.38
C LYS A 270 -17.45 -21.56 -4.35
N GLU A 271 -16.57 -21.60 -3.35
CA GLU A 271 -16.44 -20.56 -2.33
C GLU A 271 -15.92 -19.26 -2.93
N ILE A 272 -14.99 -19.36 -3.90
CA ILE A 272 -14.49 -18.22 -4.67
C ILE A 272 -15.63 -17.54 -5.44
N TYR A 273 -16.44 -18.30 -6.18
CA TYR A 273 -17.60 -17.75 -6.90
C TYR A 273 -18.64 -17.14 -5.95
N SER A 274 -18.89 -17.77 -4.79
CA SER A 274 -19.78 -17.19 -3.78
C SER A 274 -19.26 -15.86 -3.26
N ALA A 275 -17.96 -15.74 -2.97
CA ALA A 275 -17.37 -14.47 -2.55
C ALA A 275 -17.46 -13.40 -3.64
N ILE A 276 -17.24 -13.76 -4.91
CA ILE A 276 -17.38 -12.84 -6.05
C ILE A 276 -18.82 -12.29 -6.15
N GLU A 277 -19.84 -13.13 -5.94
CA GLU A 277 -21.25 -12.71 -5.92
C GLU A 277 -21.54 -11.74 -4.76
N LYS A 278 -21.00 -12.00 -3.56
CA LYS A 278 -21.12 -11.06 -2.43
C LYS A 278 -20.45 -9.73 -2.75
N LEU A 279 -19.25 -9.76 -3.35
CA LEU A 279 -18.51 -8.56 -3.77
C LEU A 279 -19.23 -7.77 -4.87
N SER A 280 -19.93 -8.43 -5.81
CA SER A 280 -20.68 -7.74 -6.85
C SER A 280 -21.83 -6.93 -6.29
N ASN A 281 -22.49 -7.45 -5.25
CA ASN A 281 -23.59 -6.78 -4.55
C ASN A 281 -23.13 -5.59 -3.67
N ALA A 282 -21.82 -5.49 -3.39
CA ALA A 282 -21.22 -4.45 -2.56
C ALA A 282 -20.25 -3.52 -3.32
N HIS A 283 -20.27 -3.51 -4.66
CA HIS A 283 -19.26 -2.82 -5.48
C HIS A 283 -19.02 -1.36 -5.08
N ASN A 284 -20.07 -0.52 -5.05
CA ASN A 284 -19.96 0.90 -4.71
C ASN A 284 -19.45 1.11 -3.28
N ALA A 285 -19.80 0.21 -2.36
CA ALA A 285 -19.30 0.26 -1.00
C ALA A 285 -17.79 0.01 -0.97
N HIS A 286 -17.32 -1.04 -1.63
CA HIS A 286 -15.89 -1.35 -1.73
C HIS A 286 -15.08 -0.21 -2.38
N ILE A 287 -15.57 0.39 -3.47
CA ILE A 287 -14.90 1.55 -4.09
C ILE A 287 -14.65 2.68 -3.08
N ALA A 288 -15.59 2.93 -2.15
CA ALA A 288 -15.40 3.94 -1.10
C ALA A 288 -14.38 3.56 -0.01
N TYR A 289 -14.04 2.28 0.14
CA TYR A 289 -12.98 1.80 1.04
C TYR A 289 -11.62 1.70 0.34
N TYR A 290 -11.60 1.80 -0.99
CA TYR A 290 -10.44 1.44 -1.83
C TYR A 290 -9.53 2.61 -2.20
N ASP A 291 -9.85 3.82 -1.71
CA ASP A 291 -8.92 4.93 -1.59
C ASP A 291 -9.35 5.88 -0.45
N PRO A 292 -8.43 6.68 0.11
CA PRO A 292 -8.69 7.61 1.22
C PRO A 292 -9.73 8.69 0.90
N LYS A 293 -9.96 8.99 -0.39
CA LYS A 293 -10.95 9.97 -0.86
C LYS A 293 -12.23 9.29 -1.39
N ARG A 294 -12.49 8.07 -0.93
CA ARG A 294 -13.75 7.34 -1.11
C ARG A 294 -14.16 7.17 -2.58
N GLY A 295 -13.23 6.79 -3.44
CA GLY A 295 -13.44 6.54 -4.86
C GLY A 295 -12.89 7.67 -5.74
N LYS A 296 -12.69 8.87 -5.19
CA LYS A 296 -12.34 10.06 -5.98
C LYS A 296 -10.94 10.02 -6.57
N ASP A 297 -9.97 9.42 -5.86
CA ASP A 297 -8.66 9.23 -6.45
C ASP A 297 -8.69 8.14 -7.53
N ASN A 298 -9.41 7.05 -7.26
CA ASN A 298 -9.48 5.89 -8.14
C ASN A 298 -10.28 6.15 -9.43
N GLU A 299 -11.17 7.15 -9.47
CA GLU A 299 -11.84 7.65 -10.69
C GLU A 299 -10.85 7.97 -11.81
N ARG A 300 -9.64 8.42 -11.46
CA ARG A 300 -8.59 8.76 -12.44
C ARG A 300 -7.92 7.52 -13.05
N ARG A 301 -8.01 6.36 -12.38
CA ARG A 301 -7.36 5.10 -12.75
C ARG A 301 -8.33 4.12 -13.41
N LEU A 302 -9.45 3.82 -12.74
CA LEU A 302 -10.43 2.81 -13.14
C LEU A 302 -11.35 3.31 -14.26
N THR A 303 -10.80 3.36 -15.47
CA THR A 303 -11.45 3.96 -16.64
C THR A 303 -11.95 2.94 -17.67
N GLY A 304 -11.62 1.66 -17.52
CA GLY A 304 -11.83 0.64 -18.56
C GLY A 304 -10.68 0.54 -19.58
N HIS A 305 -9.70 1.44 -19.50
CA HIS A 305 -8.49 1.43 -20.33
C HIS A 305 -7.26 0.98 -19.51
N HIS A 306 -6.15 0.68 -20.19
CA HIS A 306 -4.87 0.28 -19.59
C HIS A 306 -5.02 -0.87 -18.57
N GLU A 307 -5.74 -1.93 -18.97
CA GLU A 307 -5.92 -3.13 -18.14
C GLU A 307 -6.60 -2.87 -16.78
N THR A 308 -7.50 -1.90 -16.73
CA THR A 308 -8.36 -1.62 -15.56
C THR A 308 -9.83 -1.79 -15.91
N ALA A 309 -10.65 -2.15 -14.93
CA ALA A 309 -12.11 -2.11 -15.05
C ALA A 309 -12.63 -0.66 -14.97
N CYS A 310 -13.84 -0.41 -15.46
CA CYS A 310 -14.53 0.85 -15.23
C CYS A 310 -15.00 0.95 -13.77
N ILE A 311 -14.79 2.09 -13.12
CA ILE A 311 -15.12 2.30 -11.70
C ILE A 311 -16.61 2.11 -11.36
N SER A 312 -17.49 2.23 -12.35
CA SER A 312 -18.95 2.16 -12.15
C SER A 312 -19.55 0.78 -12.40
N GLN A 313 -18.75 -0.19 -12.85
CA GLN A 313 -19.22 -1.51 -13.25
C GLN A 313 -18.40 -2.58 -12.55
N PHE A 314 -19.09 -3.52 -11.90
CA PHE A 314 -18.46 -4.74 -11.43
C PHE A 314 -18.36 -5.76 -12.56
N SER A 315 -17.21 -6.39 -12.71
CA SER A 315 -17.01 -7.52 -13.61
C SER A 315 -16.03 -8.52 -13.01
N TYR A 316 -16.12 -9.78 -13.43
CA TYR A 316 -15.12 -10.79 -13.11
C TYR A 316 -14.80 -11.66 -14.32
N GLY A 317 -13.64 -12.32 -14.30
CA GLY A 317 -13.28 -13.27 -15.36
C GLY A 317 -12.01 -14.06 -15.06
N VAL A 318 -11.92 -15.26 -15.63
CA VAL A 318 -10.71 -16.10 -15.56
C VAL A 318 -9.61 -15.45 -16.40
N ALA A 319 -8.45 -15.23 -15.78
CA ALA A 319 -7.28 -14.59 -16.39
C ALA A 319 -7.54 -13.22 -17.06
N SER A 320 -8.64 -12.56 -16.72
CA SER A 320 -9.01 -11.26 -17.29
C SER A 320 -8.38 -10.12 -16.49
N ARG A 321 -7.37 -9.46 -17.07
CA ARG A 321 -6.72 -8.29 -16.46
C ARG A 321 -7.63 -7.04 -16.44
N ALA A 322 -8.62 -6.97 -17.33
CA ALA A 322 -9.54 -5.84 -17.44
C ALA A 322 -10.78 -5.95 -16.52
N SER A 323 -10.90 -7.02 -15.75
CA SER A 323 -12.04 -7.26 -14.85
C SER A 323 -11.82 -6.65 -13.46
N SER A 324 -12.91 -6.37 -12.73
CA SER A 324 -12.81 -5.92 -11.34
C SER A 324 -12.20 -7.00 -10.45
N ILE A 325 -12.67 -8.24 -10.59
CA ILE A 325 -12.10 -9.42 -9.94
C ILE A 325 -11.53 -10.35 -11.00
N ARG A 326 -10.29 -10.82 -10.80
CA ARG A 326 -9.68 -11.85 -11.64
C ARG A 326 -9.61 -13.16 -10.88
N ILE A 327 -9.97 -14.25 -11.55
CA ILE A 327 -9.64 -15.60 -11.09
C ILE A 327 -8.36 -16.00 -11.82
N PRO A 328 -7.25 -16.27 -11.13
CA PRO A 328 -6.02 -16.75 -11.75
C PRO A 328 -6.27 -18.01 -12.57
N ARG A 329 -5.54 -18.16 -13.69
CA ARG A 329 -5.69 -19.34 -14.57
C ARG A 329 -5.42 -20.65 -13.82
N GLN A 330 -4.45 -20.64 -12.91
CA GLN A 330 -4.12 -21.79 -12.08
C GLN A 330 -5.26 -22.15 -11.12
N THR A 331 -5.82 -21.16 -10.42
CA THR A 331 -6.99 -21.35 -9.54
C THR A 331 -8.17 -22.00 -10.28
N ASP A 332 -8.47 -21.52 -11.49
CA ASP A 332 -9.55 -22.08 -12.32
C ASP A 332 -9.27 -23.51 -12.77
N ALA A 333 -8.02 -23.80 -13.17
CA ALA A 333 -7.60 -25.13 -13.62
C ALA A 333 -7.55 -26.16 -12.48
N GLU A 334 -7.10 -25.77 -11.29
CA GLU A 334 -7.01 -26.64 -10.11
C GLU A 334 -8.34 -26.76 -9.36
N GLY A 335 -9.26 -25.82 -9.56
CA GLY A 335 -10.59 -25.83 -8.93
C GLY A 335 -10.58 -25.38 -7.46
N PHE A 336 -9.51 -24.72 -7.01
CA PHE A 336 -9.37 -24.10 -5.69
C PHE A 336 -8.20 -23.11 -5.70
N GLY A 337 -8.10 -22.24 -4.67
CA GLY A 337 -7.03 -21.26 -4.54
C GLY A 337 -7.51 -19.91 -4.00
N TYR A 338 -7.33 -18.85 -4.78
CA TYR A 338 -7.62 -17.46 -4.41
C TYR A 338 -8.22 -16.64 -5.56
N LEU A 339 -8.87 -15.52 -5.22
CA LEU A 339 -9.28 -14.47 -6.16
C LEU A 339 -8.36 -13.25 -6.04
N GLU A 340 -8.31 -12.43 -7.08
CA GLU A 340 -7.56 -11.16 -7.12
C GLU A 340 -8.54 -10.00 -7.31
N ASP A 341 -8.68 -9.12 -6.30
CA ASP A 341 -9.42 -7.87 -6.42
C ASP A 341 -8.52 -6.77 -6.98
N ARG A 342 -8.81 -6.34 -8.22
CA ARG A 342 -7.98 -5.38 -8.97
C ARG A 342 -8.41 -3.92 -8.76
N ARG A 343 -9.47 -3.70 -7.97
CA ARG A 343 -10.07 -2.39 -7.74
C ARG A 343 -9.32 -1.50 -6.73
N PRO A 344 -8.57 -1.98 -5.72
CA PRO A 344 -7.92 -1.08 -4.79
C PRO A 344 -6.91 -0.13 -5.46
N SER A 345 -6.93 1.13 -5.04
CA SER A 345 -5.96 2.14 -5.46
C SER A 345 -4.58 1.89 -4.84
N SER A 346 -3.49 2.32 -5.46
CA SER A 346 -2.14 2.25 -4.88
C SER A 346 -2.00 2.99 -3.55
N ASN A 347 -2.78 4.06 -3.31
CA ASN A 347 -2.83 4.79 -2.04
C ASN A 347 -3.87 4.26 -1.04
N CYS A 348 -4.49 3.10 -1.27
CA CYS A 348 -5.48 2.56 -0.33
C CYS A 348 -4.87 2.33 1.07
N ASP A 349 -5.68 2.42 2.13
CA ASP A 349 -5.28 1.87 3.41
C ASP A 349 -5.55 0.34 3.41
N PRO A 350 -4.52 -0.52 3.55
CA PRO A 350 -4.72 -1.96 3.59
C PRO A 350 -5.63 -2.43 4.73
N TYR A 351 -5.71 -1.73 5.87
CA TYR A 351 -6.67 -2.05 6.92
C TYR A 351 -8.10 -1.88 6.40
N SER A 352 -8.37 -0.80 5.66
CA SER A 352 -9.71 -0.54 5.10
C SER A 352 -10.09 -1.56 4.03
N VAL A 353 -9.15 -1.91 3.14
CA VAL A 353 -9.38 -2.89 2.07
C VAL A 353 -9.66 -4.28 2.63
N THR A 354 -8.77 -4.77 3.50
CA THR A 354 -8.88 -6.10 4.09
C THR A 354 -10.11 -6.21 4.99
N GLU A 355 -10.42 -5.18 5.79
CA GLU A 355 -11.66 -5.11 6.58
C GLU A 355 -12.91 -5.25 5.70
N ALA A 356 -12.99 -4.49 4.61
CA ALA A 356 -14.14 -4.53 3.70
C ALA A 356 -14.31 -5.91 3.06
N ILE A 357 -13.22 -6.54 2.63
CA ILE A 357 -13.24 -7.90 2.05
C ILE A 357 -13.74 -8.92 3.07
N VAL A 358 -13.21 -8.94 4.30
CA VAL A 358 -13.64 -9.90 5.33
C VAL A 358 -15.09 -9.69 5.74
N ARG A 359 -15.52 -8.42 5.92
CA ARG A 359 -16.93 -8.12 6.25
C ARG A 359 -17.89 -8.67 5.20
N THR A 360 -17.57 -8.49 3.92
CA THR A 360 -18.41 -8.92 2.81
C THR A 360 -18.35 -10.42 2.57
N CYS A 361 -17.16 -11.01 2.57
CA CYS A 361 -16.96 -12.40 2.14
C CYS A 361 -17.14 -13.42 3.28
N CYS A 362 -16.72 -13.08 4.50
CA CYS A 362 -16.69 -13.99 5.64
C CYS A 362 -17.83 -13.76 6.63
N LEU A 363 -18.16 -12.49 6.91
CA LEU A 363 -19.14 -12.13 7.96
C LEU A 363 -20.53 -11.75 7.42
N ASP A 364 -20.77 -11.94 6.12
CA ASP A 364 -22.05 -11.69 5.43
C ASP A 364 -22.67 -10.30 5.70
N VAL A 365 -21.83 -9.28 5.92
CA VAL A 365 -22.27 -7.91 6.13
C VAL A 365 -22.81 -7.34 4.82
N ARG A 366 -24.14 -7.30 4.69
CA ARG A 366 -24.82 -6.88 3.46
C ARG A 366 -24.65 -5.40 3.10
N LYS A 367 -24.29 -4.54 4.06
CA LYS A 367 -24.13 -3.10 3.85
C LYS A 367 -22.98 -2.56 4.69
N LEU A 368 -21.89 -2.19 4.01
CA LEU A 368 -20.80 -1.44 4.64
C LEU A 368 -21.24 0.01 4.89
N SER A 369 -20.54 0.69 5.80
CA SER A 369 -20.91 2.05 6.24
C SER A 369 -20.59 3.16 5.24
N LEU A 370 -19.76 2.89 4.23
CA LEU A 370 -19.40 3.84 3.17
C LEU A 370 -19.98 3.37 1.83
N SER A 371 -20.30 4.32 0.96
CA SER A 371 -20.70 4.05 -0.41
C SER A 371 -20.17 5.15 -1.32
N TYR A 372 -19.64 4.74 -2.47
CA TYR A 372 -19.28 5.63 -3.56
C TYR A 372 -20.56 6.00 -4.34
N THR A 373 -20.65 7.27 -4.73
CA THR A 373 -21.69 7.76 -5.63
C THR A 373 -20.99 8.25 -6.90
N PRO A 374 -21.19 7.56 -8.04
CA PRO A 374 -20.61 7.99 -9.29
C PRO A 374 -21.11 9.37 -9.70
N ASP A 375 -20.22 10.20 -10.22
CA ASP A 375 -20.57 11.48 -10.83
C ASP A 375 -21.23 11.22 -12.19
N GLN A 376 -22.57 11.26 -12.22
CA GLN A 376 -23.37 10.89 -13.38
C GLN A 376 -23.08 11.77 -14.62
N GLU A 377 -22.74 13.05 -14.43
CA GLU A 377 -22.43 13.96 -15.54
C GLU A 377 -21.08 13.63 -16.17
N LYS A 378 -20.06 13.36 -15.36
CA LYS A 378 -18.74 12.93 -15.86
C LYS A 378 -18.81 11.57 -16.57
N MET A 379 -19.60 10.65 -16.04
CA MET A 379 -19.81 9.35 -16.67
C MET A 379 -20.49 9.45 -18.03
N ALA A 380 -21.52 10.29 -18.15
CA ALA A 380 -22.20 10.54 -19.42
C ALA A 380 -21.24 11.15 -20.45
N ALA A 381 -20.39 12.09 -20.03
CA ALA A 381 -19.37 12.70 -20.89
C ALA A 381 -18.29 11.70 -21.35
N ALA A 382 -17.85 10.79 -20.47
CA ALA A 382 -16.89 9.75 -20.81
C ALA A 382 -17.47 8.72 -21.80
N ALA A 383 -18.71 8.27 -21.56
CA ALA A 383 -19.43 7.36 -22.45
C ALA A 383 -19.67 7.98 -23.84
N ALA A 384 -20.02 9.27 -23.90
CA ALA A 384 -20.18 9.98 -25.17
C ALA A 384 -18.87 10.08 -25.97
N ARG A 385 -17.72 10.26 -25.31
CA ARG A 385 -16.40 10.27 -25.96
C ARG A 385 -15.99 8.89 -26.50
N LEU A 386 -16.40 7.81 -25.84
CA LEU A 386 -16.20 6.43 -26.29
C LEU A 386 -17.04 6.09 -27.53
N ALA A 387 -18.24 6.67 -27.66
CA ALA A 387 -19.11 6.48 -28.82
C ALA A 387 -18.62 7.21 -30.09
N ILE A 388 -17.81 8.27 -29.96
CA ILE A 388 -17.28 9.06 -31.08
C ILE A 388 -15.97 8.45 -31.65
N LYS A 389 -15.35 7.50 -30.94
CA LYS A 389 -14.11 6.80 -31.37
C LYS A 389 -14.32 5.40 -31.94
N LYS A 390 -15.58 4.96 -32.11
CA LYS A 390 -15.96 3.82 -32.96
C LYS A 390 -16.51 4.36 -34.27
#